data_AF-A0A9P6NJC6-F1
#
_entry.id   AF-A0A9P6NJC6-F1
#
_cell.length_a   1.000
_cell.length_b   1.000
_cell.length_c   1.000
_cell.angle_alpha   90.00
_cell.angle_beta   90.00
_cell.angle_gamma   90.00
#
_symmetry.space_group_name_H-M   'P 1'
#
loop_
_entity.id
_entity.type
_entity.pdbx_description
1 polymer ?
#
loop_
_entity_poly.entity_id
_entity_poly.type
_entity_poly.pdbx_seq_one_letter_code
_entity_poly.pdbx_strand_id
1 'polypeptide(L)'
;MNQYESDGPHQTQFDSDHHLHSVLFAIPFPRPTNHHSTTERSPPFLLYTFPRSVYEKPPIDPNTGKRGKEKLIKKAERVWQQEVEVGEQIKRGERKDATRWQKFKGGAARLASGVIKYMPDNTIETLGRLPPKKKLGTVTILYPNAKDVAPTTNVANLNEDEMKEALTKILQITKKKAFTKSIISGCLLPVTAAIDFFLIIPIFAFEINIAYFSMQTNGAKKVKALTSADEKATKRTSRITTQTTEQNESNSIFTFKQSSPQTFSYTIDYLYYQCSRLDHSKFPTISTMPIPSYSPDKKIVEGMILEFQKNLPNHITKRHLLNLDRAAEDLSRTLKKAAKEYVKTLS
;
A
#
# COMPACT_ATOMS: atom_id res chain seq x y z
N MET A 1 48.97 -20.93 29.12
CA MET A 1 47.96 -21.95 28.81
C MET A 1 46.61 -21.26 28.98
N ASN A 2 45.95 -20.98 27.85
CA ASN A 2 44.64 -20.33 27.74
C ASN A 2 43.57 -21.17 28.51
N GLN A 3 42.41 -20.69 28.93
CA GLN A 3 41.44 -19.87 28.19
C GLN A 3 40.33 -19.41 29.16
N TYR A 4 39.97 -18.13 29.13
CA TYR A 4 38.73 -17.58 29.70
C TYR A 4 37.61 -17.73 28.65
N GLU A 5 36.50 -18.35 29.04
CA GLU A 5 35.29 -18.47 28.24
C GLU A 5 34.46 -17.19 28.46
N SER A 6 34.32 -16.39 27.41
CA SER A 6 33.55 -15.13 27.41
C SER A 6 32.35 -15.31 26.49
N ASP A 7 31.17 -15.36 27.10
CA ASP A 7 29.88 -15.21 26.43
C ASP A 7 29.83 -13.87 25.68
N GLY A 8 29.81 -13.94 24.35
CA GLY A 8 29.57 -12.80 23.47
C GLY A 8 28.06 -12.62 23.23
N PRO A 9 27.55 -11.38 23.11
CA PRO A 9 26.15 -11.15 22.85
C PRO A 9 25.79 -11.60 21.43
N HIS A 10 24.66 -12.31 21.32
CA HIS A 10 24.03 -12.70 20.07
C HIS A 10 24.01 -11.55 19.05
N GLN A 11 24.96 -11.56 18.12
CA GLN A 11 24.82 -10.85 16.86
C GLN A 11 23.65 -11.48 16.12
N THR A 12 22.49 -10.81 16.13
CA THR A 12 21.44 -11.10 15.18
C THR A 12 22.01 -10.86 13.79
N GLN A 13 22.33 -11.97 13.14
CA GLN A 13 22.78 -12.14 11.77
C GLN A 13 21.83 -11.42 10.80
N PHE A 14 22.10 -10.14 10.54
CA PHE A 14 21.35 -9.29 9.59
C PHE A 14 21.98 -9.32 8.19
N ASP A 15 22.50 -10.47 7.76
CA ASP A 15 23.38 -10.54 6.58
C ASP A 15 22.99 -11.57 5.51
N SER A 16 21.69 -11.85 5.33
CA SER A 16 21.22 -12.72 4.21
C SER A 16 19.88 -12.35 3.57
N ASP A 17 19.45 -11.08 3.59
CA ASP A 17 18.22 -10.64 2.91
C ASP A 17 18.51 -9.67 1.75
N HIS A 18 19.04 -10.17 0.64
CA HIS A 18 19.14 -9.34 -0.58
C HIS A 18 17.77 -9.06 -1.22
N HIS A 19 16.77 -9.92 -1.00
CA HIS A 19 15.41 -9.75 -1.52
C HIS A 19 14.37 -9.94 -0.42
N LEU A 20 13.39 -9.03 -0.36
CA LEU A 20 12.32 -9.04 0.64
C LEU A 20 11.01 -9.43 -0.04
N HIS A 21 10.44 -10.52 0.45
CA HIS A 21 9.13 -11.01 0.05
C HIS A 21 8.02 -10.02 0.43
N SER A 22 6.97 -9.96 -0.37
CA SER A 22 5.82 -9.07 -0.13
C SER A 22 4.51 -9.77 -0.40
N VAL A 23 3.45 -9.32 0.26
CA VAL A 23 2.07 -9.78 0.03
C VAL A 23 1.25 -8.59 -0.43
N LEU A 24 0.48 -8.78 -1.51
CA LEU A 24 -0.56 -7.87 -1.97
C LEU A 24 -1.89 -8.62 -1.93
N PHE A 25 -2.90 -8.00 -1.32
CA PHE A 25 -4.28 -8.45 -1.38
C PHE A 25 -4.95 -7.82 -2.60
N ALA A 26 -5.51 -8.66 -3.47
CA ALA A 26 -6.37 -8.24 -4.56
C ALA A 26 -7.83 -8.34 -4.10
N ILE A 27 -8.39 -7.22 -3.64
CA ILE A 27 -9.78 -7.17 -3.16
C ILE A 27 -10.67 -6.83 -4.37
N PRO A 28 -11.55 -7.72 -4.79
CA PRO A 28 -12.32 -7.54 -6.02
C PRO A 28 -13.41 -6.49 -5.85
N PHE A 29 -13.64 -5.71 -6.90
CA PHE A 29 -14.76 -4.78 -6.91
C PHE A 29 -16.08 -5.51 -7.21
N PRO A 30 -17.19 -5.08 -6.60
CA PRO A 30 -18.50 -5.60 -6.97
C PRO A 30 -18.89 -5.12 -8.37
N ARG A 31 -19.53 -5.97 -9.15
CA ARG A 31 -20.12 -5.63 -10.44
C ARG A 31 -21.45 -4.89 -10.20
N PRO A 32 -21.73 -3.83 -10.99
CA PRO A 32 -23.00 -3.14 -10.90
C PRO A 32 -24.15 -4.01 -11.44
N THR A 33 -25.38 -3.61 -11.16
CA THR A 33 -26.60 -4.29 -11.64
C THR A 33 -26.82 -4.16 -13.15
N ASN A 34 -27.69 -5.00 -13.71
CA ASN A 34 -27.88 -5.32 -15.14
C ASN A 34 -28.03 -4.14 -16.12
N HIS A 35 -28.28 -2.91 -15.66
CA HIS A 35 -28.38 -1.72 -16.50
C HIS A 35 -27.08 -0.91 -16.59
N HIS A 36 -26.05 -1.34 -15.88
CA HIS A 36 -24.76 -0.69 -15.78
C HIS A 36 -23.66 -1.72 -16.03
N SER A 37 -22.53 -1.26 -16.54
CA SER A 37 -21.42 -2.14 -16.88
C SER A 37 -20.08 -1.56 -16.47
N THR A 38 -19.14 -2.47 -16.25
CA THR A 38 -17.73 -2.11 -16.13
C THR A 38 -17.18 -1.70 -17.48
N THR A 39 -16.40 -0.63 -17.51
CA THR A 39 -15.71 -0.20 -18.73
C THR A 39 -14.28 -0.75 -18.75
N GLU A 40 -13.55 -0.57 -19.86
CA GLU A 40 -12.13 -0.93 -19.92
C GLU A 40 -11.27 -0.22 -18.86
N ARG A 41 -11.75 0.92 -18.35
CA ARG A 41 -11.08 1.71 -17.31
C ARG A 41 -11.41 1.24 -15.90
N SER A 42 -12.46 0.43 -15.73
CA SER A 42 -12.86 -0.12 -14.45
C SER A 42 -11.88 -1.22 -14.03
N PRO A 43 -11.11 -1.03 -12.94
CA PRO A 43 -10.26 -2.09 -12.43
C PRO A 43 -11.13 -3.24 -11.87
N PRO A 44 -10.76 -4.51 -12.10
CA PRO A 44 -11.53 -5.64 -11.55
C PRO A 44 -11.30 -5.84 -10.04
N PHE A 45 -10.16 -5.38 -9.53
CA PHE A 45 -9.83 -5.42 -8.11
C PHE A 45 -8.96 -4.23 -7.71
N LEU A 46 -8.97 -3.89 -6.43
CA LEU A 46 -8.01 -2.97 -5.82
C LEU A 46 -6.85 -3.75 -5.20
N LEU A 47 -5.65 -3.16 -5.24
CA LEU A 47 -4.48 -3.72 -4.57
C LEU A 47 -4.32 -3.09 -3.19
N TYR A 48 -4.13 -3.92 -2.17
CA TYR A 48 -3.85 -3.50 -0.79
C TYR A 48 -2.67 -4.26 -0.20
N THR A 49 -1.94 -3.61 0.70
CA THR A 49 -0.98 -4.26 1.61
C THR A 49 -0.86 -3.41 2.86
N PHE A 50 -0.50 -3.99 4.00
CA PHE A 50 -0.47 -3.25 5.26
C PHE A 50 0.52 -2.08 5.21
N PRO A 51 0.22 -0.95 5.89
CA PRO A 51 1.14 0.17 5.97
C PRO A 51 2.44 -0.26 6.65
N ARG A 52 3.56 0.31 6.21
CA ARG A 52 4.85 0.11 6.87
C ARG A 52 4.87 0.84 8.21
N SER A 53 5.61 0.32 9.18
CA SER A 53 5.96 1.10 10.37
C SER A 53 6.75 2.36 9.95
N VAL A 54 6.67 3.41 10.76
CA VAL A 54 7.31 4.70 10.48
C VAL A 54 8.80 4.49 10.25
N TYR A 55 9.35 5.19 9.26
CA TYR A 55 10.76 5.07 8.92
C TYR A 55 11.64 5.54 10.08
N GLU A 56 12.37 4.61 10.68
CA GLU A 56 13.31 4.90 11.75
C GLU A 56 14.57 5.58 11.20
N LYS A 57 15.21 6.43 12.02
CA LYS A 57 16.49 7.05 11.66
C LYS A 57 17.54 5.94 11.44
N PRO A 58 18.47 6.09 10.47
CA PRO A 58 19.58 5.16 10.34
C PRO A 58 20.28 4.97 11.68
N PRO A 59 20.54 3.72 12.12
CA PRO A 59 21.23 3.47 13.37
C PRO A 59 22.63 4.10 13.32
N ILE A 60 23.13 4.46 14.50
CA ILE A 60 24.52 4.89 14.64
C ILE A 60 25.38 3.67 14.33
N ASP A 61 26.32 3.80 13.41
CA ASP A 61 27.25 2.73 13.12
C ASP A 61 28.14 2.50 14.35
N PRO A 62 28.12 1.29 14.96
CA PRO A 62 28.89 0.99 16.15
C PRO A 62 30.40 1.19 15.96
N ASN A 63 30.89 0.99 14.74
CA ASN A 63 32.32 0.99 14.43
C ASN A 63 32.84 2.40 14.13
N THR A 64 32.00 3.28 13.57
CA THR A 64 32.41 4.64 13.18
C THR A 64 31.88 5.72 14.10
N GLY A 65 30.94 5.41 15.01
CA GLY A 65 30.25 6.36 15.89
C GLY A 65 29.45 7.43 15.14
N LYS A 66 29.40 7.35 13.80
CA LYS A 66 28.79 8.33 12.92
C LYS A 66 27.52 7.75 12.33
N ARG A 67 26.56 8.64 12.07
CA ARG A 67 25.34 8.27 11.37
C ARG A 67 25.62 8.15 9.87
N GLY A 68 25.04 7.15 9.24
CA GLY A 68 25.01 7.06 7.78
C GLY A 68 24.39 8.32 7.14
N LYS A 69 24.92 8.78 6.01
CA LYS A 69 24.39 9.94 5.28
C LYS A 69 22.95 9.68 4.82
N GLU A 70 22.00 10.49 5.28
CA GLU A 70 20.59 10.46 4.86
C GLU A 70 20.39 11.38 3.63
N LYS A 71 19.73 10.89 2.57
CA LYS A 71 19.39 11.73 1.41
C LYS A 71 18.38 12.81 1.80
N LEU A 72 18.49 14.02 1.25
CA LEU A 72 17.61 15.15 1.58
C LEU A 72 16.12 14.82 1.43
N ILE A 73 15.72 14.16 0.34
CA ILE A 73 14.33 13.72 0.14
C ILE A 73 13.88 12.75 1.24
N LYS A 74 14.76 11.84 1.68
CA LYS A 74 14.45 10.88 2.74
C LYS A 74 14.35 11.55 4.11
N LYS A 75 15.21 12.53 4.37
CA LYS A 75 15.13 13.38 5.56
C LYS A 75 13.81 14.15 5.60
N ALA A 76 13.42 14.77 4.49
CA ALA A 76 12.15 15.48 4.37
C ALA A 76 10.95 14.55 4.58
N GLU A 77 10.94 13.38 3.91
CA GLU A 77 9.90 12.35 4.08
C GLU A 77 9.77 11.87 5.53
N ARG A 78 10.89 11.65 6.22
CA ARG A 78 10.90 11.24 7.64
C ARG A 78 10.40 12.35 8.56
N VAL A 79 10.88 13.59 8.39
CA VAL A 79 10.42 14.73 9.20
C VAL A 79 8.92 14.92 9.01
N TRP A 80 8.45 14.86 7.77
CA TRP A 80 7.03 14.89 7.44
C TRP A 80 6.24 13.78 8.16
N GLN A 81 6.67 12.53 8.06
CA GLN A 81 6.00 11.39 8.73
C GLN A 81 5.94 11.59 10.25
N GLN A 82 7.02 12.09 10.85
CA GLN A 82 7.09 12.39 12.29
C GLN A 82 6.13 13.53 12.67
N GLU A 83 6.05 14.59 11.88
CA GLU A 83 5.12 15.70 12.13
C GLU A 83 3.66 15.27 12.02
N VAL A 84 3.34 14.37 11.08
CA VAL A 84 2.00 13.78 10.96
C VAL A 84 1.68 12.90 12.18
N GLU A 85 2.59 12.04 12.60
CA GLU A 85 2.39 11.17 13.77
C GLU A 85 2.21 11.99 15.05
N VAL A 86 3.04 13.01 15.26
CA VAL A 86 2.89 13.95 16.39
C VAL A 86 1.54 14.65 16.33
N GLY A 87 1.10 15.09 15.14
CA GLY A 87 -0.22 15.70 14.95
C GLY A 87 -1.38 14.77 15.31
N GLU A 88 -1.30 13.48 14.96
CA GLU A 88 -2.30 12.47 15.34
C GLU A 88 -2.28 12.18 16.86
N GLN A 89 -1.09 12.05 17.46
CA GLN A 89 -0.94 11.89 18.91
C GLN A 89 -1.54 13.07 19.69
N ILE A 90 -1.31 14.31 19.24
CA ILE A 90 -1.89 15.52 19.84
C ILE A 90 -3.42 15.50 19.72
N LYS A 91 -3.96 15.19 18.53
CA LYS A 91 -5.42 15.12 18.31
C LYS A 91 -6.10 14.10 19.23
N ARG A 92 -5.43 12.97 19.49
CA ARG A 92 -5.91 11.90 20.36
C ARG A 92 -5.75 12.19 21.86
N GLY A 93 -5.08 13.30 22.21
CA GLY A 93 -4.79 13.64 23.60
C GLY A 93 -3.67 12.81 24.24
N GLU A 94 -2.89 12.08 23.43
CA GLU A 94 -1.75 11.26 23.87
C GLU A 94 -0.52 12.12 24.20
N ARG A 95 -0.42 13.34 23.65
CA ARG A 95 0.57 14.36 24.02
C ARG A 95 -0.10 15.62 24.57
N LYS A 96 -0.25 15.69 25.90
CA LYS A 96 -0.89 16.82 26.59
C LYS A 96 0.04 18.03 26.77
N ASP A 97 1.35 17.81 26.70
CA ASP A 97 2.45 18.77 26.90
C ASP A 97 2.89 19.52 25.63
N ALA A 98 2.23 19.30 24.49
CA ALA A 98 2.62 19.93 23.22
C ALA A 98 2.50 21.47 23.26
N THR A 99 3.56 22.16 22.84
CA THR A 99 3.60 23.63 22.70
C THR A 99 2.59 24.15 21.68
N ARG A 100 2.20 25.43 21.74
CA ARG A 100 1.29 26.06 20.75
C ARG A 100 1.81 25.90 19.32
N TRP A 101 3.11 26.03 19.12
CA TRP A 101 3.75 25.82 17.81
C TRP A 101 3.69 24.37 17.34
N GLN A 102 3.92 23.38 18.24
CA GLN A 102 3.77 21.96 17.92
C GLN A 102 2.32 21.58 17.59
N LYS A 103 1.34 22.15 18.32
CA LYS A 103 -0.09 21.96 18.03
C LYS A 103 -0.47 22.51 16.67
N PHE A 104 0.01 23.72 16.33
CA PHE A 104 -0.20 24.33 15.03
C PHE A 104 0.43 23.50 13.89
N LYS A 105 1.73 23.20 13.99
CA LYS A 105 2.45 22.38 13.00
C LYS A 105 1.84 20.99 12.83
N GLY A 106 1.55 20.29 13.93
CA GLY A 106 0.90 18.98 13.90
C GLY A 106 -0.50 19.05 13.27
N GLY A 107 -1.25 20.13 13.51
CA GLY A 107 -2.53 20.39 12.86
C GLY A 107 -2.40 20.56 11.35
N ALA A 108 -1.48 21.40 10.89
CA ALA A 108 -1.20 21.64 9.47
C ALA A 108 -0.70 20.38 8.76
N ALA A 109 0.29 19.70 9.33
CA ALA A 109 0.82 18.43 8.81
C ALA A 109 -0.27 17.34 8.73
N ARG A 110 -1.17 17.26 9.72
CA ARG A 110 -2.30 16.33 9.70
C ARG A 110 -3.31 16.66 8.62
N LEU A 111 -3.67 17.94 8.47
CA LEU A 111 -4.59 18.38 7.41
C LEU A 111 -4.01 18.07 6.03
N ALA A 112 -2.76 18.45 5.82
CA ALA A 112 -2.05 18.23 4.59
C ALA A 112 -1.80 16.73 4.30
N SER A 113 -1.48 15.92 5.31
CA SER A 113 -1.46 14.45 5.20
C SER A 113 -2.84 13.90 4.84
N GLY A 114 -3.91 14.48 5.39
CA GLY A 114 -5.28 14.20 4.97
C GLY A 114 -5.46 14.45 3.48
N VAL A 115 -5.10 15.63 2.97
CA VAL A 115 -5.20 15.94 1.53
C VAL A 115 -4.33 14.99 0.70
N ILE A 116 -3.09 14.74 1.10
CA ILE A 116 -2.19 13.78 0.43
C ILE A 116 -2.80 12.39 0.45
N LYS A 117 -3.45 11.92 1.51
CA LYS A 117 -4.15 10.62 1.53
C LYS A 117 -5.32 10.56 0.55
N TYR A 118 -5.88 11.70 0.13
CA TYR A 118 -6.96 11.77 -0.86
C TYR A 118 -6.46 11.96 -2.31
N MET A 119 -5.19 12.32 -2.54
CA MET A 119 -4.65 12.68 -3.87
C MET A 119 -4.09 11.53 -4.76
N PRO A 120 -3.31 10.56 -4.28
CA PRO A 120 -2.69 9.52 -5.11
C PRO A 120 -3.69 8.43 -5.49
N ASP A 121 -3.38 7.68 -6.54
CA ASP A 121 -4.11 6.44 -6.86
C ASP A 121 -3.85 5.41 -5.75
N ASN A 122 -4.86 4.65 -5.32
CA ASN A 122 -4.72 3.60 -4.31
C ASN A 122 -3.59 2.62 -4.65
N THR A 123 -3.41 2.33 -5.94
CA THR A 123 -2.35 1.45 -6.42
C THR A 123 -0.97 2.01 -6.11
N ILE A 124 -0.76 3.33 -6.26
CA ILE A 124 0.52 3.98 -5.93
C ILE A 124 0.80 3.96 -4.44
N GLU A 125 -0.22 4.18 -3.59
CA GLU A 125 -0.05 4.05 -2.13
C GLU A 125 0.39 2.64 -1.75
N THR A 126 -0.30 1.62 -2.30
CA THR A 126 0.01 0.21 -2.05
C THR A 126 1.41 -0.16 -2.53
N LEU A 127 1.76 0.22 -3.77
CA LEU A 127 3.11 0.00 -4.30
C LEU A 127 4.16 0.74 -3.46
N GLY A 128 3.84 1.93 -2.94
CA GLY A 128 4.67 2.70 -2.03
C GLY A 128 5.10 1.92 -0.78
N ARG A 129 4.28 0.98 -0.31
CA ARG A 129 4.53 0.14 0.88
C ARG A 129 5.47 -1.04 0.63
N LEU A 130 5.65 -1.46 -0.62
CA LEU A 130 6.56 -2.54 -0.99
C LEU A 130 8.04 -2.21 -0.65
N PRO A 131 8.94 -3.21 -0.60
CA PRO A 131 10.36 -2.97 -0.47
C PRO A 131 10.93 -2.02 -1.53
N PRO A 132 12.09 -1.38 -1.26
CA PRO A 132 12.81 -0.61 -2.26
C PRO A 132 13.15 -1.47 -3.48
N LYS A 133 13.23 -0.87 -4.67
CA LYS A 133 13.48 -1.59 -5.94
C LYS A 133 14.68 -2.55 -5.95
N LYS A 134 15.71 -2.28 -5.14
CA LYS A 134 16.93 -3.11 -5.04
C LYS A 134 16.78 -4.31 -4.11
N LYS A 135 15.72 -4.34 -3.31
CA LYS A 135 15.39 -5.37 -2.31
C LYS A 135 14.05 -6.04 -2.62
N LEU A 136 13.51 -5.88 -3.83
CA LEU A 136 12.26 -6.53 -4.21
C LEU A 136 12.51 -8.02 -4.40
N GLY A 137 11.84 -8.86 -3.62
CA GLY A 137 11.74 -10.30 -3.85
C GLY A 137 10.39 -10.66 -4.47
N THR A 138 10.00 -11.93 -4.33
CA THR A 138 8.71 -12.44 -4.79
C THR A 138 7.55 -11.70 -4.12
N VAL A 139 6.53 -11.42 -4.92
CA VAL A 139 5.30 -10.73 -4.51
C VAL A 139 4.14 -11.73 -4.62
N THR A 140 3.63 -12.17 -3.48
CA THR A 140 2.45 -13.03 -3.44
C THR A 140 1.19 -12.18 -3.59
N ILE A 141 0.38 -12.48 -4.59
CA ILE A 141 -0.93 -11.89 -4.84
C ILE A 141 -1.97 -12.83 -4.21
N LEU A 142 -2.54 -12.40 -3.09
CA LEU A 142 -3.63 -13.11 -2.43
C LEU A 142 -4.96 -12.60 -2.95
N TYR A 143 -5.78 -13.51 -3.46
CA TYR A 143 -7.14 -13.22 -3.93
C TYR A 143 -8.17 -14.06 -3.16
N PRO A 144 -9.46 -13.66 -3.18
CA PRO A 144 -10.47 -14.30 -2.34
C PRO A 144 -10.65 -15.77 -2.67
N ASN A 145 -10.99 -16.55 -1.65
CA ASN A 145 -11.54 -17.88 -1.82
C ASN A 145 -12.99 -17.77 -2.36
N ALA A 146 -13.47 -18.79 -3.07
CA ALA A 146 -14.88 -18.84 -3.50
C ALA A 146 -15.86 -18.71 -2.31
N LYS A 147 -15.48 -19.21 -1.12
CA LYS A 147 -16.27 -19.11 0.11
C LYS A 147 -16.28 -17.72 0.74
N ASP A 148 -15.43 -16.80 0.29
CA ASP A 148 -15.42 -15.42 0.79
C ASP A 148 -16.56 -14.59 0.21
N VAL A 149 -17.05 -14.94 -0.98
CA VAL A 149 -18.00 -14.15 -1.75
C VAL A 149 -19.42 -14.59 -1.41
N ALA A 150 -20.18 -13.72 -0.75
CA ALA A 150 -21.60 -13.95 -0.53
C ALA A 150 -22.35 -13.97 -1.89
N PRO A 151 -23.35 -14.85 -2.09
CA PRO A 151 -24.12 -14.90 -3.33
C PRO A 151 -24.80 -13.56 -3.71
N THR A 152 -25.09 -12.75 -2.70
CA THR A 152 -25.72 -11.43 -2.84
C THR A 152 -24.74 -10.36 -3.34
N THR A 153 -23.44 -10.57 -3.16
CA THR A 153 -22.39 -9.63 -3.52
C THR A 153 -21.84 -10.04 -4.89
N ASN A 154 -22.43 -9.51 -5.96
CA ASN A 154 -22.05 -9.81 -7.34
C ASN A 154 -20.59 -9.42 -7.60
N VAL A 155 -19.65 -10.35 -7.53
CA VAL A 155 -18.21 -10.13 -7.66
C VAL A 155 -17.64 -11.08 -8.72
N ALA A 156 -16.69 -10.59 -9.52
CA ALA A 156 -16.01 -11.42 -10.50
C ALA A 156 -15.14 -12.49 -9.80
N ASN A 157 -15.39 -13.77 -10.09
CA ASN A 157 -14.49 -14.85 -9.70
C ASN A 157 -13.44 -15.03 -10.82
N LEU A 158 -12.27 -14.42 -10.63
CA LEU A 158 -11.18 -14.47 -11.60
C LEU A 158 -10.31 -15.69 -11.37
N ASN A 159 -9.95 -16.38 -12.45
CA ASN A 159 -8.93 -17.42 -12.40
C ASN A 159 -7.51 -16.81 -12.35
N GLU A 160 -6.48 -17.64 -12.19
CA GLU A 160 -5.09 -17.17 -12.07
C GLU A 160 -4.59 -16.38 -13.29
N ASP A 161 -4.91 -16.83 -14.50
CA ASP A 161 -4.49 -16.16 -15.74
C ASP A 161 -5.17 -14.79 -15.90
N GLU A 162 -6.47 -14.73 -15.63
CA GLU A 162 -7.23 -13.47 -15.61
C GLU A 162 -6.71 -12.51 -14.53
N MET A 163 -6.36 -13.03 -13.35
CA MET A 163 -5.72 -12.25 -12.28
C MET A 163 -4.39 -11.67 -12.71
N LYS A 164 -3.57 -12.45 -13.43
CA LYS A 164 -2.26 -12.03 -13.95
C LYS A 164 -2.39 -10.97 -15.03
N GLU A 165 -3.31 -11.15 -15.97
CA GLU A 165 -3.60 -10.15 -17.01
C GLU A 165 -4.11 -8.83 -16.38
N ALA A 166 -5.09 -8.93 -15.49
CA ALA A 166 -5.65 -7.79 -14.77
C ALA A 166 -4.60 -7.04 -13.95
N LEU A 167 -3.72 -7.75 -13.23
CA LEU A 167 -2.62 -7.15 -12.48
C LEU A 167 -1.69 -6.37 -13.42
N THR A 168 -1.32 -6.98 -14.54
CA THR A 168 -0.45 -6.35 -15.54
C THR A 168 -1.07 -5.06 -16.08
N LYS A 169 -2.36 -5.09 -16.41
CA LYS A 169 -3.12 -3.92 -16.86
C LYS A 169 -3.15 -2.82 -15.79
N ILE A 170 -3.44 -3.17 -14.54
CA ILE A 170 -3.44 -2.23 -13.40
C ILE A 170 -2.08 -1.56 -13.25
N LEU A 171 -0.99 -2.33 -13.29
CA LEU A 171 0.37 -1.81 -13.18
C LEU A 171 0.71 -0.86 -14.33
N GLN A 172 0.37 -1.22 -15.57
CA GLN A 172 0.62 -0.36 -16.74
C GLN A 172 -0.15 0.97 -16.67
N ILE A 173 -1.44 0.93 -16.34
CA ILE A 173 -2.27 2.14 -16.15
C ILE A 173 -1.67 3.00 -15.04
N THR A 174 -1.29 2.38 -13.93
CA THR A 174 -0.70 3.05 -12.77
C THR A 174 0.62 3.75 -13.14
N LYS A 175 1.49 3.10 -13.91
CA LYS A 175 2.73 3.70 -14.40
C LYS A 175 2.47 4.93 -15.27
N LYS A 176 1.54 4.84 -16.22
CA LYS A 176 1.16 5.95 -17.10
C LYS A 176 0.63 7.14 -16.28
N LYS A 177 -0.34 6.89 -15.39
CA LYS A 177 -0.91 7.92 -14.49
C LYS A 177 0.15 8.56 -13.59
N ALA A 178 0.99 7.75 -12.95
CA ALA A 178 2.01 8.24 -12.03
C ALA A 178 3.05 9.10 -12.75
N PHE A 179 3.46 8.71 -13.96
CA PHE A 179 4.38 9.50 -14.78
C PHE A 179 3.77 10.88 -15.13
N THR A 180 2.54 10.91 -15.64
CA THR A 180 1.83 12.17 -15.92
C THR A 180 1.70 13.05 -14.67
N LYS A 181 1.29 12.47 -13.53
CA LYS A 181 1.15 13.19 -12.26
C LYS A 181 2.49 13.72 -11.74
N SER A 182 3.59 12.98 -11.91
CA SER A 182 4.95 13.45 -11.57
C SER A 182 5.38 14.64 -12.41
N ILE A 183 5.08 14.65 -13.71
CA ILE A 183 5.40 15.79 -14.58
C ILE A 183 4.68 17.04 -14.08
N ILE A 184 3.35 16.95 -13.91
CA ILE A 184 2.52 18.07 -13.45
C ILE A 184 3.02 18.59 -12.10
N SER A 185 3.21 17.68 -11.13
CA SER A 185 3.70 18.03 -9.79
C SER A 185 5.10 18.66 -9.83
N GLY A 186 5.99 18.14 -10.67
CA GLY A 186 7.33 18.70 -10.88
C GLY A 186 7.31 20.12 -11.43
N CYS A 187 6.45 20.40 -12.41
CA CYS A 187 6.26 21.75 -12.95
C CYS A 187 5.68 22.74 -11.92
N LEU A 188 4.90 22.25 -10.96
CA LEU A 188 4.32 23.07 -9.89
C LEU A 188 5.30 23.38 -8.74
N LEU A 189 6.43 22.67 -8.63
CA LEU A 189 7.38 22.85 -7.51
C LEU A 189 7.83 24.31 -7.33
N PRO A 190 8.24 25.05 -8.38
CA PRO A 190 8.64 26.46 -8.23
C PRO A 190 7.49 27.34 -7.74
N VAL A 191 6.27 27.11 -8.24
CA VAL A 191 5.07 27.86 -7.83
C VAL A 191 4.74 27.59 -6.37
N THR A 192 4.77 26.33 -5.95
CA THR A 192 4.51 25.96 -4.55
C THR A 192 5.57 26.49 -3.59
N ALA A 193 6.84 26.57 -4.02
CA ALA A 193 7.91 27.20 -3.26
C ALA A 193 7.69 28.72 -3.11
N ALA A 194 7.29 29.40 -4.19
CA ALA A 194 6.96 30.82 -4.16
C ALA A 194 5.76 31.11 -3.24
N ILE A 195 4.71 30.29 -3.30
CA ILE A 195 3.53 30.39 -2.42
C ILE A 195 3.97 30.36 -0.94
N ASP A 196 4.76 29.38 -0.55
CA ASP A 196 5.20 29.24 0.85
C ASP A 196 6.16 30.36 1.27
N PHE A 197 6.97 30.89 0.34
CA PHE A 197 7.88 32.00 0.62
C PHE A 197 7.15 33.34 0.76
N PHE A 198 6.18 33.63 -0.11
CA PHE A 198 5.57 34.97 -0.21
C PHE A 198 4.26 35.13 0.58
N LEU A 199 3.48 34.07 0.84
CA LEU A 199 2.16 34.25 1.45
C LEU A 199 2.16 34.42 2.98
N ILE A 200 3.31 34.32 3.68
CA ILE A 200 3.49 34.43 5.15
C ILE A 200 2.67 33.42 5.97
N ILE A 201 1.63 32.82 5.39
CA ILE A 201 0.82 31.74 5.93
C ILE A 201 1.58 30.44 5.62
N PRO A 202 1.93 29.64 6.64
CA PRO A 202 2.61 28.36 6.43
C PRO A 202 1.60 27.33 5.92
N ILE A 203 1.35 27.34 4.61
CA ILE A 203 0.46 26.40 3.90
C ILE A 203 1.20 25.09 3.60
N PHE A 204 2.54 25.09 3.65
CA PHE A 204 3.40 23.93 3.34
C PHE A 204 3.13 23.37 1.94
N ALA A 205 2.75 24.23 0.99
CA ALA A 205 2.38 23.84 -0.35
C ALA A 205 3.54 23.12 -1.07
N PHE A 206 4.77 23.59 -0.84
CA PHE A 206 5.99 23.01 -1.38
C PHE A 206 6.28 21.63 -0.79
N GLU A 207 6.25 21.47 0.53
CA GLU A 207 6.46 20.18 1.19
C GLU A 207 5.40 19.16 0.78
N ILE A 208 4.14 19.60 0.62
CA ILE A 208 3.06 18.75 0.12
C ILE A 208 3.34 18.31 -1.32
N ASN A 209 3.71 19.26 -2.19
CA ASN A 209 3.95 18.97 -3.59
C ASN A 209 5.19 18.09 -3.79
N ILE A 210 6.29 18.31 -3.05
CA ILE A 210 7.47 17.45 -3.13
C ILE A 210 7.21 16.05 -2.57
N ALA A 211 6.37 15.91 -1.52
CA ALA A 211 5.94 14.62 -1.01
C ALA A 211 5.08 13.87 -2.04
N TYR A 212 4.13 14.57 -2.66
CA TYR A 212 3.30 14.01 -3.74
C TYR A 212 4.14 13.60 -4.95
N PHE A 213 5.03 14.47 -5.43
CA PHE A 213 5.99 14.18 -6.49
C PHE A 213 6.82 12.93 -6.18
N SER A 214 7.38 12.86 -4.97
CA SER A 214 8.22 11.74 -4.53
C SER A 214 7.44 10.43 -4.49
N MET A 215 6.19 10.46 -4.02
CA MET A 215 5.31 9.29 -4.02
C MET A 215 5.02 8.79 -5.44
N GLN A 216 4.65 9.67 -6.37
CA GLN A 216 4.36 9.30 -7.77
C GLN A 216 5.61 8.74 -8.47
N THR A 217 6.76 9.41 -8.33
CA THR A 217 8.01 8.96 -8.96
C THR A 217 8.51 7.64 -8.40
N ASN A 218 8.39 7.43 -7.08
CA ASN A 218 8.75 6.16 -6.44
C ASN A 218 7.81 5.03 -6.87
N GLY A 219 6.51 5.29 -6.94
CA GLY A 219 5.53 4.32 -7.43
C GLY A 219 5.81 3.90 -8.88
N ALA A 220 6.05 4.86 -9.78
CA ALA A 220 6.40 4.57 -11.17
C ALA A 220 7.70 3.75 -11.30
N LYS A 221 8.72 4.08 -10.51
CA LYS A 221 9.98 3.30 -10.43
C LYS A 221 9.75 1.88 -9.93
N LYS A 222 8.83 1.68 -8.99
CA LYS A 222 8.48 0.35 -8.47
C LYS A 222 7.71 -0.47 -9.49
N VAL A 223 6.73 0.10 -10.18
CA VAL A 223 6.05 -0.60 -11.29
C VAL A 223 7.08 -1.07 -12.32
N LYS A 224 7.96 -0.17 -12.78
CA LYS A 224 9.00 -0.53 -13.75
C LYS A 224 9.89 -1.67 -13.23
N ALA A 225 10.28 -1.63 -11.95
CA ALA A 225 11.09 -2.67 -11.35
C ALA A 225 10.36 -4.03 -11.32
N LEU A 226 9.09 -4.05 -10.91
CA LEU A 226 8.27 -5.26 -10.87
C LEU A 226 8.07 -5.86 -12.26
N THR A 227 7.62 -5.07 -13.25
CA THR A 227 7.41 -5.55 -14.62
C THR A 227 8.71 -6.04 -15.25
N SER A 228 9.82 -5.31 -15.08
CA SER A 228 11.11 -5.76 -15.63
C SER A 228 11.68 -6.97 -14.92
N ALA A 229 11.41 -7.16 -13.63
CA ALA A 229 11.82 -8.37 -12.91
C ALA A 229 11.01 -9.58 -13.39
N ASP A 230 9.70 -9.40 -13.59
CA ASP A 230 8.80 -10.43 -14.09
C ASP A 230 9.16 -10.89 -15.52
N GLU A 231 9.40 -9.95 -16.42
CA GLU A 231 9.87 -10.23 -17.79
C GLU A 231 11.20 -11.00 -17.79
N LYS A 232 12.14 -10.63 -16.91
CA LYS A 232 13.44 -11.32 -16.80
C LYS A 232 13.29 -12.73 -16.26
N ALA A 233 12.43 -12.93 -15.28
CA ALA A 233 12.21 -14.23 -14.66
C ALA A 233 11.54 -15.18 -15.67
N THR A 234 10.53 -14.70 -16.39
CA THR A 234 9.88 -15.43 -17.49
C THR A 234 10.87 -15.81 -18.61
N LYS A 235 11.71 -14.86 -19.07
CA LYS A 235 12.71 -15.12 -20.12
C LYS A 235 13.78 -16.14 -19.70
N ARG A 236 14.14 -16.20 -18.42
CA ARG A 236 15.08 -17.20 -17.91
C ARG A 236 14.47 -18.59 -17.97
N THR A 237 13.20 -18.75 -17.59
CA THR A 237 12.49 -20.04 -17.70
C THR A 237 12.44 -20.51 -19.15
N SER A 238 12.06 -19.66 -20.11
CA SER A 238 11.97 -20.06 -21.53
C SER A 238 13.30 -20.55 -22.13
N ARG A 239 14.46 -20.11 -21.59
CA ARG A 239 15.78 -20.60 -22.00
C ARG A 239 16.19 -21.92 -21.34
N ILE A 240 15.67 -22.21 -20.15
CA ILE A 240 15.95 -23.44 -19.40
C ILE A 240 15.06 -24.58 -19.89
N THR A 241 13.79 -24.31 -20.23
CA THR A 241 12.83 -25.30 -20.75
C THR A 241 13.24 -25.87 -22.12
N THR A 242 14.18 -25.24 -22.84
CA THR A 242 14.78 -25.81 -24.07
C THR A 242 15.73 -26.99 -23.80
N GLN A 243 16.01 -27.34 -22.53
CA GLN A 243 16.94 -28.42 -22.17
C GLN A 243 16.41 -29.50 -21.21
N THR A 244 15.18 -29.41 -20.67
CA THR A 244 14.64 -30.49 -19.82
C THR A 244 13.11 -30.45 -19.76
N THR A 245 12.48 -31.58 -20.10
CA THR A 245 11.04 -31.82 -19.95
C THR A 245 10.78 -32.21 -18.50
N GLU A 246 10.17 -31.33 -17.68
CA GLU A 246 9.18 -31.64 -16.64
C GLU A 246 8.86 -30.41 -15.75
N GLN A 247 7.55 -30.25 -15.49
CA GLN A 247 6.86 -29.34 -14.55
C GLN A 247 7.12 -27.82 -14.69
N ASN A 248 6.18 -27.17 -15.40
CA ASN A 248 6.05 -25.72 -15.54
C ASN A 248 5.70 -25.02 -14.20
N GLU A 249 6.68 -24.76 -13.34
CA GLU A 249 6.62 -23.59 -12.45
C GLU A 249 7.12 -22.38 -13.25
N SER A 250 6.21 -21.51 -13.67
CA SER A 250 6.61 -20.23 -14.25
C SER A 250 7.33 -19.43 -13.16
N ASN A 251 8.65 -19.25 -13.29
CA ASN A 251 9.41 -18.35 -12.41
C ASN A 251 8.98 -16.91 -12.72
N SER A 252 7.80 -16.51 -12.25
CA SER A 252 7.33 -15.13 -12.19
C SER A 252 7.77 -14.54 -10.85
N ILE A 253 8.02 -13.23 -10.80
CA ILE A 253 8.17 -12.55 -9.49
C ILE A 253 6.83 -12.50 -8.76
N PHE A 254 5.72 -12.71 -9.46
CA PHE A 254 4.39 -12.80 -8.88
C PHE A 254 4.00 -14.25 -8.65
N THR A 255 3.48 -14.53 -7.46
CA THR A 255 2.86 -15.82 -7.14
C THR A 255 1.41 -15.56 -6.81
N PHE A 256 0.48 -16.22 -7.49
CA PHE A 256 -0.94 -16.04 -7.27
C PHE A 256 -1.45 -17.15 -6.36
N LYS A 257 -2.16 -16.80 -5.28
CA LYS A 257 -2.74 -17.79 -4.37
C LYS A 257 -4.13 -17.35 -3.91
N GLN A 258 -5.06 -18.30 -3.88
CA GLN A 258 -6.29 -18.12 -3.12
C GLN A 258 -5.96 -18.08 -1.63
N SER A 259 -6.63 -17.18 -0.92
CA SER A 259 -6.54 -17.09 0.54
C SER A 259 -7.32 -18.20 1.23
N SER A 260 -7.08 -18.37 2.53
CA SER A 260 -7.94 -19.20 3.39
C SER A 260 -9.37 -18.64 3.40
N PRO A 261 -10.40 -19.48 3.52
CA PRO A 261 -11.78 -19.04 3.63
C PRO A 261 -11.99 -17.98 4.73
N GLN A 262 -12.97 -17.08 4.53
CA GLN A 262 -13.33 -15.97 5.41
C GLN A 262 -12.26 -14.86 5.56
N THR A 263 -11.18 -14.90 4.79
CA THR A 263 -10.16 -13.84 4.78
C THR A 263 -10.70 -12.52 4.25
N PHE A 264 -11.57 -12.58 3.22
CA PHE A 264 -12.03 -11.39 2.49
C PHE A 264 -13.50 -11.05 2.72
N SER A 265 -14.31 -11.93 3.31
CA SER A 265 -15.78 -11.75 3.41
C SER A 265 -16.19 -10.36 3.92
N TYR A 266 -15.73 -9.98 5.12
CA TYR A 266 -16.07 -8.68 5.71
C TYR A 266 -15.53 -7.49 4.89
N THR A 267 -14.38 -7.66 4.23
CA THR A 267 -13.77 -6.64 3.38
C THR A 267 -14.56 -6.40 2.10
N ILE A 268 -15.02 -7.48 1.46
CA ILE A 268 -15.82 -7.44 0.25
C ILE A 268 -17.19 -6.82 0.54
N ASP A 269 -17.86 -7.25 1.62
CA ASP A 269 -19.15 -6.69 2.03
C ASP A 269 -19.03 -5.20 2.36
N TYR A 270 -17.96 -4.81 3.07
CA TYR A 270 -17.71 -3.41 3.37
C TYR A 270 -17.44 -2.58 2.10
N LEU A 271 -16.70 -3.12 1.13
CA LEU A 271 -16.46 -2.46 -0.16
C LEU A 271 -17.76 -2.29 -0.94
N TYR A 272 -18.59 -3.34 -1.01
CA TYR A 272 -19.92 -3.26 -1.63
C TYR A 272 -20.76 -2.17 -0.97
N TYR A 273 -20.81 -2.13 0.35
CA TYR A 273 -21.52 -1.09 1.09
C TYR A 273 -21.03 0.32 0.72
N GLN A 274 -19.71 0.54 0.58
CA GLN A 274 -19.22 1.84 0.13
C GLN A 274 -19.66 2.17 -1.30
N CYS A 275 -19.69 1.20 -2.22
CA CYS A 275 -20.23 1.39 -3.57
C CYS A 275 -21.73 1.72 -3.54
N SER A 276 -22.53 1.01 -2.76
CA SER A 276 -23.98 1.25 -2.58
C SER A 276 -24.29 2.63 -2.03
N ARG A 277 -23.49 3.11 -1.09
CA ARG A 277 -23.62 4.49 -0.57
C ARG A 277 -23.32 5.57 -1.60
N LEU A 278 -22.40 5.30 -2.52
CA LEU A 278 -22.00 6.26 -3.55
C LEU A 278 -23.01 6.30 -4.69
N ASP A 279 -23.54 5.14 -5.08
CA ASP A 279 -24.53 5.01 -6.13
C ASP A 279 -25.43 3.79 -5.89
N HIS A 280 -26.57 4.03 -5.24
CA HIS A 280 -27.52 2.98 -4.90
C HIS A 280 -28.21 2.38 -6.13
N SER A 281 -28.28 3.12 -7.25
CA SER A 281 -28.88 2.60 -8.49
C SER A 281 -28.02 1.51 -9.12
N LYS A 282 -26.69 1.71 -9.13
CA LYS A 282 -25.70 0.73 -9.59
C LYS A 282 -25.50 -0.41 -8.60
N PHE A 283 -25.62 -0.12 -7.29
CA PHE A 283 -25.37 -1.07 -6.20
C PHE A 283 -26.49 -1.00 -5.14
N PRO A 284 -27.61 -1.74 -5.32
CA PRO A 284 -28.72 -1.73 -4.38
C PRO A 284 -28.32 -2.16 -2.98
N THR A 285 -28.95 -1.59 -1.95
CA THR A 285 -28.66 -1.99 -0.58
C THR A 285 -29.16 -3.39 -0.30
N ILE A 286 -28.27 -4.24 0.19
CA ILE A 286 -28.58 -5.61 0.61
C ILE A 286 -29.03 -5.53 2.08
N SER A 287 -30.28 -5.88 2.35
CA SER A 287 -30.94 -5.73 3.66
C SER A 287 -30.25 -6.49 4.80
N THR A 288 -29.45 -7.51 4.47
CA THR A 288 -28.73 -8.37 5.43
C THR A 288 -27.34 -7.84 5.77
N MET A 289 -26.84 -6.77 5.14
CA MET A 289 -25.51 -6.24 5.43
C MET A 289 -25.52 -5.36 6.68
N PRO A 290 -24.55 -5.54 7.60
CA PRO A 290 -24.47 -4.74 8.81
C PRO A 290 -24.21 -3.27 8.47
N ILE A 291 -25.02 -2.37 9.04
CA ILE A 291 -24.82 -0.92 8.93
C ILE A 291 -23.54 -0.57 9.71
N PRO A 292 -22.50 -0.02 9.07
CA PRO A 292 -21.24 0.21 9.75
C PRO A 292 -21.33 1.35 10.76
N SER A 293 -20.66 1.13 11.88
CA SER A 293 -20.39 2.13 12.92
C SER A 293 -19.47 3.26 12.41
N TYR A 294 -19.36 4.33 13.20
CA TYR A 294 -18.43 5.44 12.96
C TYR A 294 -16.96 4.97 12.87
N SER A 295 -16.61 3.93 13.64
CA SER A 295 -15.31 3.25 13.57
C SER A 295 -15.40 2.01 12.68
N PRO A 296 -14.38 1.74 11.83
CA PRO A 296 -14.37 0.54 11.02
C PRO A 296 -14.30 -0.71 11.91
N ASP A 297 -15.15 -1.69 11.60
CA ASP A 297 -15.15 -2.97 12.31
C ASP A 297 -13.81 -3.67 12.13
N LYS A 298 -13.21 -4.17 13.22
CA LYS A 298 -11.93 -4.90 13.22
C LYS A 298 -12.00 -6.17 12.38
N LYS A 299 -13.20 -6.76 12.27
CA LYS A 299 -13.44 -7.95 11.45
C LYS A 299 -13.07 -7.78 9.98
N ILE A 300 -13.05 -6.55 9.46
CA ILE A 300 -12.61 -6.30 8.07
C ILE A 300 -11.12 -6.60 7.85
N VAL A 301 -10.31 -6.75 8.91
CA VAL A 301 -8.86 -6.86 8.76
C VAL A 301 -8.25 -8.09 9.44
N GLU A 302 -8.98 -8.73 10.35
CA GLU A 302 -8.51 -9.89 11.11
C GLU A 302 -8.00 -11.03 10.22
N GLY A 303 -8.84 -11.50 9.29
CA GLY A 303 -8.46 -12.57 8.36
C GLY A 303 -7.26 -12.20 7.48
N MET A 304 -7.22 -10.95 7.01
CA MET A 304 -6.11 -10.45 6.19
C MET A 304 -4.80 -10.37 6.98
N ILE A 305 -4.81 -9.98 8.26
CA ILE A 305 -3.59 -9.97 9.09
C ILE A 305 -3.05 -11.39 9.27
N LEU A 306 -3.93 -12.36 9.54
CA LEU A 306 -3.54 -13.76 9.70
C LEU A 306 -2.90 -14.30 8.42
N GLU A 307 -3.51 -14.05 7.27
CA GLU A 307 -2.93 -14.45 5.98
C GLU A 307 -1.61 -13.73 5.67
N PHE A 308 -1.49 -12.45 6.03
CA PHE A 308 -0.25 -11.71 5.87
C PHE A 308 0.89 -12.30 6.69
N GLN A 309 0.62 -12.70 7.93
CA GLN A 309 1.59 -13.32 8.83
C GLN A 309 1.95 -14.74 8.39
N LYS A 310 0.99 -15.49 7.85
CA LYS A 310 1.20 -16.85 7.32
C LYS A 310 2.12 -16.86 6.09
N ASN A 311 2.02 -15.84 5.22
CA ASN A 311 2.77 -15.78 3.97
C ASN A 311 4.11 -15.03 4.07
N LEU A 312 4.45 -14.44 5.21
CA LEU A 312 5.68 -13.67 5.38
C LEU A 312 6.45 -14.05 6.65
N PRO A 313 7.79 -14.12 6.58
CA PRO A 313 8.61 -14.32 7.77
C PRO A 313 8.37 -13.25 8.84
N ASN A 314 8.47 -13.65 10.11
CA ASN A 314 8.26 -12.76 11.27
C ASN A 314 9.10 -11.47 11.26
N HIS A 315 10.31 -11.51 10.72
CA HIS A 315 11.16 -10.32 10.63
C HIS A 315 10.67 -9.30 9.57
N ILE A 316 9.88 -9.74 8.56
CA ILE A 316 9.24 -8.87 7.57
C ILE A 316 7.91 -8.33 8.11
N THR A 317 7.12 -9.16 8.77
CA THR A 317 5.81 -8.77 9.33
C THR A 317 5.95 -7.67 10.37
N LYS A 318 6.98 -7.72 11.23
CA LYS A 318 7.34 -6.68 12.21
C LYS A 318 7.62 -5.29 11.60
N ARG A 319 7.89 -5.21 10.28
CA ARG A 319 8.09 -3.93 9.57
C ARG A 319 6.78 -3.28 9.10
N HIS A 320 5.64 -3.91 9.39
CA HIS A 320 4.31 -3.45 9.02
C HIS A 320 3.48 -3.16 10.27
N LEU A 321 2.56 -2.23 10.13
CA LEU A 321 1.63 -1.85 11.18
C LEU A 321 0.43 -2.81 11.14
N LEU A 322 0.51 -3.86 11.95
CA LEU A 322 -0.50 -4.92 12.05
C LEU A 322 -1.41 -4.76 13.29
N ASN A 323 -1.38 -3.60 13.95
CA ASN A 323 -2.33 -3.30 15.02
C ASN A 323 -3.74 -3.25 14.43
N LEU A 324 -4.67 -4.05 14.98
CA LEU A 324 -6.03 -4.23 14.47
C LEU A 324 -6.75 -2.92 14.19
N ASP A 325 -6.78 -2.01 15.17
CA ASP A 325 -7.47 -0.72 15.03
C ASP A 325 -6.89 0.12 13.88
N ARG A 326 -5.56 0.29 13.86
CA ARG A 326 -4.89 1.11 12.84
C ARG A 326 -4.94 0.47 11.45
N ALA A 327 -4.88 -0.86 11.37
CA ALA A 327 -5.01 -1.61 10.13
C ALA A 327 -6.43 -1.51 9.57
N ALA A 328 -7.47 -1.62 10.41
CA ALA A 328 -8.86 -1.43 10.04
C ALA A 328 -9.14 0.01 9.59
N GLU A 329 -8.60 1.02 10.29
CA GLU A 329 -8.67 2.43 9.88
C GLU A 329 -8.07 2.67 8.49
N ASP A 330 -6.85 2.16 8.25
CA ASP A 330 -6.19 2.31 6.96
C ASP A 330 -6.92 1.57 5.83
N LEU A 331 -7.29 0.31 6.04
CA LEU A 331 -8.04 -0.47 5.06
C LEU A 331 -9.39 0.19 4.74
N SER A 332 -10.15 0.60 5.74
CA SER A 332 -11.42 1.31 5.58
C SER A 332 -11.27 2.59 4.74
N ARG A 333 -10.23 3.38 4.99
CA ARG A 333 -9.91 4.57 4.19
C ARG A 333 -9.59 4.19 2.74
N THR A 334 -8.76 3.17 2.52
CA THR A 334 -8.40 2.69 1.19
C THR A 334 -9.63 2.20 0.42
N LEU A 335 -10.52 1.43 1.05
CA LEU A 335 -11.76 0.92 0.46
C LEU A 335 -12.72 2.06 0.08
N LYS A 336 -12.94 3.04 0.97
CA LYS A 336 -13.78 4.23 0.66
C LYS A 336 -13.26 4.99 -0.55
N LYS A 337 -11.95 5.20 -0.60
CA LYS A 337 -11.29 5.88 -1.72
C LYS A 337 -11.38 5.06 -3.01
N ALA A 338 -11.17 3.74 -2.91
CA ALA A 338 -11.26 2.80 -4.03
C ALA A 338 -12.66 2.82 -4.64
N ALA A 339 -13.70 2.69 -3.80
CA ALA A 339 -15.09 2.73 -4.23
C ALA A 339 -15.41 4.04 -4.98
N LYS A 340 -14.97 5.19 -4.45
CA LYS A 340 -15.18 6.50 -5.09
C LYS A 340 -14.53 6.60 -6.46
N GLU A 341 -13.33 6.05 -6.64
CA GLU A 341 -12.67 6.02 -7.95
C GLU A 341 -13.34 5.02 -8.89
N TYR A 342 -13.69 3.83 -8.39
CA TYR A 342 -14.31 2.75 -9.15
C TYR A 342 -15.67 3.15 -9.71
N VAL A 343 -16.58 3.67 -8.89
CA VAL A 343 -17.94 4.07 -9.31
C VAL A 343 -17.89 5.10 -10.44
N LYS A 344 -16.91 6.02 -10.43
CA LYS A 344 -16.70 7.00 -11.51
C LYS A 344 -16.29 6.41 -12.85
N THR A 345 -15.83 5.16 -12.87
CA THR A 345 -15.42 4.47 -14.12
C THR A 345 -16.55 3.67 -14.76
N LEU A 346 -17.69 3.52 -14.09
CA LEU A 346 -18.83 2.74 -14.55
C LEU A 346 -19.70 3.58 -15.48
N SER A 347 -20.22 2.98 -16.55
CA SER A 347 -21.24 3.60 -17.40
C SER A 347 -22.61 3.57 -16.74
#